data_AF-K2P1P4-F1
#
_entry.id   AF-K2P1P4-F1
#
_cell.length_a   1.000
_cell.length_b   1.000
_cell.length_c   1.000
_cell.angle_alpha   90.00
_cell.angle_beta   90.00
_cell.angle_gamma   90.00
#
_symmetry.space_group_name_H-M   'P 1'
#
loop_
_entity.id
_entity.type
_entity.pdbx_description
1 polymer ?
#
loop_
_entity_poly.entity_id
_entity_poly.type
_entity_poly.pdbx_seq_one_letter_code
_entity_poly.pdbx_strand_id
1 'polypeptide(L)'
;MPYSGGSSTQSGIAYQNWYLALLISHAFFEVDYVIYPEALKSDKTIVDDIKVKTRLGKIMHSVKFRSPSKKLHWEQSNLFSQGVFSDFKKQHEADPECTIVLVSENNCYLFSEVFMRARNAELPNDIYTVLVSEYAIEQWEMAKKYLGYDDFQLIAFAKKIEMKCIPLIEIKDLIKHRFINMGCHNEVKNLFYHKAGECSSNKTKIDKTEINRWLDEDMIDFNK
;
A
#
# COMPACT_ATOMS: atom_id res chain seq x y z
N MET A 1 7.43 27.89 -4.23
CA MET A 1 7.03 27.47 -5.60
C MET A 1 6.14 26.22 -5.45
N PRO A 2 4.91 26.21 -5.97
CA PRO A 2 4.09 25.01 -6.01
C PRO A 2 4.67 24.07 -7.08
N TYR A 3 4.82 22.78 -6.75
CA TYR A 3 5.28 21.79 -7.73
C TYR A 3 4.18 21.58 -8.80
N SER A 4 4.59 21.61 -10.06
CA SER A 4 3.75 21.31 -11.22
C SER A 4 3.30 19.84 -11.19
N GLY A 5 1.99 19.61 -11.23
CA GLY A 5 1.36 18.29 -11.08
C GLY A 5 1.71 17.23 -12.14
N GLY A 6 2.49 17.55 -13.17
CA GLY A 6 2.90 16.58 -14.20
C GLY A 6 3.98 15.60 -13.74
N SER A 7 5.01 16.09 -13.03
CA SER A 7 6.14 15.26 -12.56
C SER A 7 5.75 14.35 -11.39
N SER A 8 4.84 14.83 -10.54
CA SER A 8 4.25 14.08 -9.42
C SER A 8 3.46 12.86 -9.90
N THR A 9 2.84 12.94 -11.09
CA THR A 9 2.06 11.84 -11.66
C THR A 9 2.99 10.75 -12.20
N GLN A 10 3.99 11.09 -13.02
CA GLN A 10 4.92 10.07 -13.57
C GLN A 10 5.73 9.34 -12.49
N SER A 11 6.24 10.09 -11.50
CA SER A 11 6.96 9.48 -10.38
C SER A 11 6.04 8.65 -9.49
N GLY A 12 4.79 9.08 -9.32
CA GLY A 12 3.72 8.31 -8.67
C GLY A 12 3.46 6.97 -9.34
N ILE A 13 3.23 6.98 -10.66
CA ILE A 13 3.03 5.77 -11.48
C ILE A 13 4.23 4.84 -11.36
N ALA A 14 5.44 5.38 -11.50
CA ALA A 14 6.66 4.58 -11.44
C ALA A 14 6.77 3.90 -10.07
N TYR A 15 6.51 4.62 -8.98
CA TYR A 15 6.52 4.06 -7.64
C TYR A 15 5.48 2.94 -7.47
N GLN A 16 4.26 3.15 -7.97
CA GLN A 16 3.20 2.15 -7.95
C GLN A 16 3.57 0.89 -8.73
N ASN A 17 4.11 1.05 -9.95
CA ASN A 17 4.56 -0.07 -10.77
C ASN A 17 5.71 -0.84 -10.11
N TRP A 18 6.65 -0.14 -9.48
CA TRP A 18 7.72 -0.78 -8.72
C TRP A 18 7.19 -1.53 -7.50
N TYR A 19 6.20 -0.97 -6.79
CA TYR A 19 5.58 -1.68 -5.68
C TYR A 19 4.78 -2.89 -6.14
N LEU A 20 4.04 -2.79 -7.24
CA LEU A 20 3.37 -3.94 -7.85
C LEU A 20 4.39 -5.01 -8.29
N ALA A 21 5.52 -4.62 -8.87
CA ALA A 21 6.61 -5.55 -9.19
C ALA A 21 7.17 -6.25 -7.94
N LEU A 22 7.24 -5.56 -6.81
CA LEU A 22 7.57 -6.19 -5.52
C LEU A 22 6.50 -7.21 -5.12
N LEU A 23 5.21 -6.91 -5.24
CA LEU A 23 4.15 -7.89 -4.96
C LEU A 23 4.23 -9.10 -5.91
N ILE A 24 4.52 -8.88 -7.20
CA ILE A 24 4.76 -9.97 -8.17
C ILE A 24 5.91 -10.87 -7.70
N SER A 25 7.00 -10.28 -7.19
CA SER A 25 8.12 -11.05 -6.63
C SER A 25 7.72 -11.89 -5.42
N HIS A 26 6.76 -11.44 -4.61
CA HIS A 26 6.20 -12.27 -3.53
C HIS A 26 5.39 -13.44 -4.10
N ALA A 27 4.51 -13.16 -5.07
CA ALA A 27 3.67 -14.18 -5.70
C ALA A 27 4.44 -15.30 -6.41
N PHE A 28 5.67 -15.03 -6.85
CA PHE A 28 6.55 -16.07 -7.37
C PHE A 28 6.87 -17.15 -6.31
N PHE A 29 7.18 -16.75 -5.08
CA PHE A 29 7.55 -17.66 -4.00
C PHE A 29 6.33 -18.18 -3.22
N GLU A 30 5.23 -17.44 -3.21
CA GLU A 30 4.04 -17.72 -2.40
C GLU A 30 2.86 -18.15 -3.31
N VAL A 31 2.56 -19.45 -3.36
CA VAL A 31 1.58 -20.03 -4.30
C VAL A 31 0.16 -19.46 -4.10
N ASP A 32 -0.24 -19.19 -2.86
CA ASP A 32 -1.58 -18.68 -2.53
C ASP A 32 -1.71 -17.15 -2.69
N TYR A 33 -0.67 -16.48 -3.21
CA TYR A 33 -0.60 -15.03 -3.29
C TYR A 33 -1.10 -14.54 -4.65
N VAL A 34 -2.34 -14.09 -4.69
CA VAL A 34 -3.02 -13.67 -5.93
C VAL A 34 -3.25 -12.17 -5.91
N ILE A 35 -2.77 -11.48 -6.95
CA ILE A 35 -2.79 -10.03 -7.05
C ILE A 35 -3.84 -9.60 -8.07
N TYR A 36 -4.60 -8.58 -7.71
CA TYR A 36 -5.58 -7.91 -8.56
C TYR A 36 -5.23 -6.42 -8.57
N PRO A 37 -4.55 -5.93 -9.63
CA PRO A 37 -4.31 -4.51 -9.82
C PRO A 37 -5.66 -3.81 -10.10
N GLU A 38 -6.24 -3.11 -9.12
CA GLU A 38 -7.53 -2.42 -9.31
C GLU A 38 -7.27 -0.97 -9.79
N ALA A 39 -7.65 -0.66 -11.04
CA ALA A 39 -7.73 0.73 -11.50
C ALA A 39 -9.14 1.28 -11.19
N LEU A 40 -9.28 1.97 -10.04
CA LEU A 40 -10.44 2.81 -9.77
C LEU A 40 -10.35 4.09 -10.63
N LYS A 41 -11.38 4.31 -11.44
CA LYS A 41 -11.50 5.45 -12.35
C LYS A 41 -11.52 6.78 -11.58
N SER A 42 -10.60 7.66 -11.90
CA SER A 42 -10.93 9.06 -12.22
C SER A 42 -9.96 9.55 -13.30
N ASP A 43 -10.34 10.54 -14.10
CA ASP A 43 -9.52 11.12 -15.19
C ASP A 43 -8.21 11.80 -14.72
N LYS A 44 -7.80 11.58 -13.45
CA LYS A 44 -6.64 12.23 -12.82
C LYS A 44 -5.70 11.34 -12.01
N THR A 45 -5.90 10.01 -11.88
CA THR A 45 -4.89 9.19 -11.16
C THR A 45 -4.81 7.74 -11.63
N ILE A 46 -3.59 7.22 -11.53
CA ILE A 46 -3.13 5.87 -11.87
C ILE A 46 -3.06 5.04 -10.59
N VAL A 47 -3.40 3.75 -10.70
CA VAL A 47 -3.38 2.67 -9.68
C VAL A 47 -3.54 3.14 -8.23
N ASP A 48 -4.78 3.41 -7.81
CA ASP A 48 -5.01 3.83 -6.43
C ASP A 48 -5.08 2.65 -5.43
N ASP A 49 -5.48 1.44 -5.87
CA ASP A 49 -5.60 0.28 -4.98
C ASP A 49 -5.11 -1.04 -5.64
N ILE A 50 -4.26 -1.79 -4.95
CA ILE A 50 -3.86 -3.16 -5.33
C ILE A 50 -4.47 -4.12 -4.32
N LYS A 51 -5.35 -5.00 -4.77
CA LYS A 51 -5.90 -6.05 -3.91
C LYS A 51 -5.04 -7.30 -3.99
N VAL A 52 -4.66 -7.81 -2.84
CA VAL A 52 -3.96 -9.10 -2.70
C VAL A 52 -4.86 -10.06 -1.92
N LYS A 53 -5.04 -11.27 -2.43
CA LYS A 53 -5.62 -12.38 -1.70
C LYS A 53 -4.50 -13.35 -1.31
N THR A 54 -4.49 -13.74 -0.05
CA THR A 54 -3.59 -14.75 0.52
C THR A 54 -4.41 -15.79 1.28
N ARG A 55 -3.76 -16.88 1.71
CA ARG A 55 -4.36 -17.84 2.65
C ARG A 55 -4.82 -17.21 3.98
N LEU A 56 -4.19 -16.11 4.40
CA LEU A 56 -4.45 -15.43 5.67
C LEU A 56 -5.59 -14.40 5.57
N GLY A 57 -6.03 -14.08 4.35
CA GLY A 57 -7.09 -13.11 4.13
C GLY A 57 -6.81 -12.16 2.96
N LYS A 58 -7.61 -11.09 2.91
CA LYS A 58 -7.58 -10.06 1.87
C LYS A 58 -6.84 -8.82 2.37
N ILE A 59 -5.94 -8.30 1.55
CA ILE A 59 -5.17 -7.08 1.82
C ILE A 59 -5.42 -6.09 0.69
N MET A 60 -5.80 -4.86 1.03
CA MET A 60 -5.97 -3.73 0.11
C MET A 60 -4.78 -2.78 0.26
N HIS A 61 -3.96 -2.64 -0.77
CA HIS A 61 -2.81 -1.74 -0.76
C HIS A 61 -3.12 -0.45 -1.50
N SER A 62 -3.23 0.66 -0.78
CA SER A 62 -3.25 2.00 -1.39
C SER A 62 -1.84 2.54 -1.51
N VAL A 63 -1.37 2.69 -2.74
CA VAL A 63 0.03 3.04 -3.01
C VAL A 63 0.15 4.50 -3.44
N LYS A 64 0.76 5.33 -2.59
CA LYS A 64 0.95 6.76 -2.81
C LYS A 64 2.43 7.11 -2.62
N PHE A 65 3.10 7.63 -3.65
CA PHE A 65 4.55 7.84 -3.61
C PHE A 65 5.04 8.68 -2.41
N ARG A 66 4.55 9.92 -2.29
CA ARG A 66 4.95 10.87 -1.25
C ARG A 66 3.78 11.71 -0.78
N SER A 67 3.90 12.22 0.45
CA SER A 67 2.97 13.23 0.95
C SER A 67 3.05 14.49 0.08
N PRO A 68 1.93 15.13 -0.24
CA PRO A 68 1.94 16.42 -0.94
C PRO A 68 2.50 17.55 -0.05
N SER A 69 2.70 17.30 1.25
CA SER A 69 3.27 18.26 2.19
C SER A 69 4.78 18.43 2.01
N LYS A 70 5.26 19.65 2.26
CA LYS A 70 6.70 19.94 2.35
C LYS A 70 7.38 19.22 3.52
N LYS A 71 6.61 18.75 4.51
CA LYS A 71 7.14 18.23 5.77
C LYS A 71 7.56 16.75 5.71
N LEU A 72 7.59 16.11 4.55
CA LEU A 72 8.02 14.70 4.35
C LEU A 72 7.27 13.68 5.23
N HIS A 73 6.05 14.02 5.66
CA HIS A 73 5.12 13.12 6.35
C HIS A 73 3.69 13.41 5.91
N TRP A 74 2.84 12.39 5.99
CA TRP A 74 1.41 12.52 5.75
C TRP A 74 0.71 13.11 6.96
N GLU A 75 0.17 14.31 6.80
CA GLU A 75 -0.76 14.90 7.76
C GLU A 75 -2.18 14.40 7.43
N GLN A 76 -3.07 14.38 8.43
CA GLN A 76 -4.45 13.94 8.22
C GLN A 76 -5.22 14.80 7.21
N SER A 77 -4.90 16.10 7.14
CA SER A 77 -5.43 17.01 6.11
C SER A 77 -5.03 16.55 4.69
N ASN A 78 -3.82 15.99 4.52
CA ASN A 78 -3.38 15.40 3.26
C ASN A 78 -4.11 14.10 2.97
N LEU A 79 -4.28 13.23 3.97
CA LEU A 79 -5.05 11.99 3.82
C LEU A 79 -6.50 12.27 3.40
N PHE A 80 -7.12 13.29 3.98
CA PHE A 80 -8.47 13.74 3.63
C PHE A 80 -8.52 14.32 2.21
N SER A 81 -7.67 15.30 1.90
CA SER A 81 -7.68 15.97 0.58
C SER A 81 -7.29 15.07 -0.58
N GLN A 82 -6.52 14.01 -0.34
CA GLN A 82 -6.16 13.01 -1.35
C GLN A 82 -7.16 11.84 -1.43
N GLY A 83 -8.27 11.88 -0.69
CA GLY A 83 -9.31 10.84 -0.71
C GLY A 83 -8.96 9.56 0.06
N VAL A 84 -7.77 9.45 0.66
CA VAL A 84 -7.30 8.24 1.34
C VAL A 84 -8.23 7.84 2.48
N PHE A 85 -8.69 8.79 3.29
CA PHE A 85 -9.64 8.48 4.37
C PHE A 85 -10.99 7.98 3.84
N SER A 86 -11.53 8.60 2.80
CA SER A 86 -12.80 8.16 2.24
C SER A 86 -12.70 6.77 1.61
N ASP A 87 -11.58 6.46 0.97
CA ASP A 87 -11.37 5.17 0.32
C ASP A 87 -11.16 4.07 1.36
N PHE A 88 -10.35 4.32 2.40
CA PHE A 88 -10.13 3.36 3.48
C PHE A 88 -11.43 3.09 4.25
N LYS A 89 -12.20 4.13 4.53
CA LYS A 89 -13.52 4.01 5.15
C LYS A 89 -14.42 3.08 4.34
N LYS A 90 -14.58 3.34 3.04
CA LYS A 90 -15.40 2.50 2.15
C LYS A 90 -14.90 1.06 2.09
N GLN A 91 -13.59 0.85 2.02
CA GLN A 91 -12.99 -0.48 2.00
C GLN A 91 -13.28 -1.25 3.29
N HIS A 92 -13.15 -0.60 4.44
CA HIS A 92 -13.43 -1.22 5.74
C HIS A 92 -14.91 -1.51 5.93
N GLU A 93 -15.81 -0.58 5.58
CA GLU A 93 -17.25 -0.78 5.68
C GLU A 93 -17.75 -1.89 4.73
N ALA A 94 -17.13 -2.04 3.57
CA ALA A 94 -17.46 -3.09 2.62
C ALA A 94 -16.94 -4.48 3.04
N ASP A 95 -15.80 -4.54 3.72
CA ASP A 95 -15.21 -5.77 4.24
C ASP A 95 -14.43 -5.49 5.53
N PRO A 96 -15.07 -5.59 6.71
CA PRO A 96 -14.44 -5.29 7.98
C PRO A 96 -13.25 -6.17 8.32
N GLU A 97 -13.15 -7.35 7.70
CA GLU A 97 -12.06 -8.29 7.97
C GLU A 97 -10.81 -8.00 7.15
N CYS A 98 -10.91 -7.17 6.10
CA CYS A 98 -9.76 -6.89 5.25
C CYS A 98 -8.73 -5.97 5.93
N THR A 99 -7.46 -6.28 5.72
CA THR A 99 -6.37 -5.37 6.09
C THR A 99 -6.20 -4.33 5.00
N ILE A 100 -6.08 -3.07 5.38
CA ILE A 100 -5.89 -1.95 4.46
C ILE A 100 -4.51 -1.35 4.76
N VAL A 101 -3.69 -1.18 3.74
CA VAL A 101 -2.28 -0.77 3.89
C VAL A 101 -2.03 0.49 3.07
N LEU A 102 -1.62 1.57 3.74
CA LEU A 102 -1.01 2.71 3.04
C LEU A 102 0.46 2.40 2.76
N VAL A 103 0.87 2.48 1.50
CA VAL A 103 2.27 2.30 1.08
C VAL A 103 2.79 3.61 0.53
N SER A 104 3.89 4.11 1.09
CA SER A 104 4.46 5.43 0.76
C SER A 104 5.92 5.55 1.15
N GLU A 105 6.69 6.47 0.55
CA GLU A 105 8.03 6.80 1.04
C GLU A 105 8.03 7.69 2.29
N ASN A 106 6.94 8.42 2.51
CA ASN A 106 6.77 9.29 3.67
C ASN A 106 5.89 8.60 4.71
N ASN A 107 6.27 8.72 5.98
CA ASN A 107 5.54 8.14 7.10
C ASN A 107 4.26 8.94 7.43
N CYS A 108 3.33 8.35 8.18
CA CYS A 108 2.13 8.98 8.72
C CYS A 108 2.04 8.69 10.21
N TYR A 109 2.20 9.70 11.06
CA TYR A 109 2.17 9.52 12.51
C TYR A 109 0.84 8.92 13.01
N LEU A 110 -0.28 9.26 12.37
CA LEU A 110 -1.58 8.66 12.69
C LEU A 110 -1.55 7.13 12.53
N PHE A 111 -1.04 6.62 11.42
CA PHE A 111 -1.05 5.19 11.14
C PHE A 111 0.10 4.44 11.81
N SER A 112 1.30 5.03 11.83
CA SER A 112 2.49 4.38 12.36
C SER A 112 2.56 4.38 13.87
N GLU A 113 1.88 5.30 14.56
CA GLU A 113 1.96 5.43 16.01
C GLU A 113 0.58 5.38 16.67
N VAL A 114 -0.29 6.34 16.34
CA VAL A 114 -1.57 6.52 17.03
C VAL A 114 -2.46 5.28 16.87
N PHE A 115 -2.65 4.81 15.63
CA PHE A 115 -3.43 3.62 15.35
C PHE A 115 -2.75 2.37 15.93
N MET A 116 -1.43 2.22 15.82
CA MET A 116 -0.75 1.06 16.43
C MET A 116 -0.99 0.98 17.94
N ARG A 117 -0.95 2.10 18.67
CA ARG A 117 -1.28 2.14 20.10
C ARG A 117 -2.75 1.83 20.34
N ALA A 118 -3.65 2.43 19.56
CA ALA A 118 -5.10 2.25 19.68
C ALA A 118 -5.54 0.79 19.47
N ARG A 119 -4.75 -0.03 18.75
CA ARG A 119 -5.02 -1.48 18.61
C ARG A 119 -5.05 -2.22 19.94
N ASN A 120 -4.33 -1.71 20.94
CA ASN A 120 -4.28 -2.30 22.28
C ASN A 120 -5.48 -1.89 23.15
N ALA A 121 -6.36 -1.00 22.67
CA ALA A 121 -7.62 -0.70 23.35
C ALA A 121 -8.63 -1.84 23.10
N GLU A 122 -9.19 -2.37 24.20
CA GLU A 122 -10.28 -3.34 24.14
C GLU A 122 -11.64 -2.63 24.14
N LEU A 123 -11.77 -1.57 24.94
CA LEU A 123 -12.96 -0.75 25.05
C LEU A 123 -12.68 0.72 24.69
N PRO A 124 -13.71 1.49 24.28
CA PRO A 124 -13.57 2.92 24.02
C PRO A 124 -12.93 3.72 25.16
N ASN A 125 -13.23 3.37 26.41
CA ASN A 125 -12.71 4.09 27.58
C ASN A 125 -11.18 3.91 27.76
N ASP A 126 -10.60 2.86 27.19
CA ASP A 126 -9.17 2.58 27.31
C ASP A 126 -8.33 3.45 26.37
N ILE A 127 -8.96 4.10 25.39
CA ILE A 127 -8.25 4.76 24.29
C ILE A 127 -7.30 5.85 24.78
N TYR A 128 -7.75 6.70 25.71
CA TYR A 128 -6.96 7.80 26.24
C TYR A 128 -5.79 7.29 27.11
N THR A 129 -5.96 6.13 27.74
CA THR A 129 -4.89 5.47 28.49
C THR A 129 -3.83 4.89 27.56
N VAL A 130 -4.21 4.20 26.49
CA VAL A 130 -3.24 3.56 25.57
C VAL A 130 -2.50 4.56 24.68
N LEU A 131 -3.11 5.71 24.36
CA LEU A 131 -2.47 6.73 23.54
C LEU A 131 -1.37 7.49 24.31
N VAL A 132 -1.50 7.64 25.63
CA VAL A 132 -0.53 8.20 26.59
C VAL A 132 -0.17 9.69 26.39
N SER A 133 -0.08 10.20 25.17
CA SER A 133 0.31 11.58 24.89
C SER A 133 -0.85 12.45 24.41
N GLU A 134 -0.87 13.70 24.84
CA GLU A 134 -1.86 14.71 24.40
C GLU A 134 -1.89 14.82 22.88
N TYR A 135 -0.72 14.85 22.23
CA TYR A 135 -0.63 14.91 20.77
C TYR A 135 -1.26 13.69 20.08
N ALA A 136 -1.07 12.47 20.61
CA ALA A 136 -1.71 11.28 20.04
C ALA A 136 -3.24 11.33 20.22
N ILE A 137 -3.72 11.84 21.34
CA ILE A 137 -5.16 12.06 21.61
C ILE A 137 -5.74 13.09 20.64
N GLU A 138 -5.05 14.20 20.39
CA GLU A 138 -5.48 15.20 19.40
C GLU A 138 -5.57 14.60 17.99
N GLN A 139 -4.58 13.79 17.60
CA GLN A 139 -4.61 13.08 16.32
C GLN A 139 -5.78 12.09 16.24
N TRP A 140 -6.09 11.39 17.33
CA TRP A 140 -7.22 10.49 17.41
C TRP A 140 -8.56 11.21 17.23
N GLU A 141 -8.79 12.29 17.98
CA GLU A 141 -10.02 13.11 17.88
C GLU A 141 -10.17 13.78 16.52
N MET A 142 -9.06 14.17 15.88
CA MET A 142 -9.08 14.68 14.52
C MET A 142 -9.48 13.59 13.51
N ALA A 143 -8.96 12.36 13.67
CA ALA A 143 -9.31 11.24 12.79
C ALA A 143 -10.81 10.89 12.90
N LYS A 144 -11.37 10.89 14.12
CA LYS A 144 -12.82 10.73 14.35
C LYS A 144 -13.64 11.72 13.55
N LYS A 145 -13.26 12.99 13.58
CA LYS A 145 -13.95 14.06 12.82
C LYS A 145 -13.86 13.86 11.31
N TYR A 146 -12.68 13.51 10.78
CA TYR A 146 -12.51 13.29 9.35
C TYR A 146 -13.24 12.05 8.83
N LEU A 147 -13.26 10.97 9.62
CA LEU A 147 -13.90 9.71 9.24
C LEU A 147 -15.38 9.66 9.61
N GLY A 148 -15.85 10.55 10.50
CA GLY A 148 -17.21 10.51 11.04
C GLY A 148 -17.48 9.24 11.84
N TYR A 149 -16.48 8.79 12.61
CA TYR A 149 -16.57 7.60 13.46
C TYR A 149 -16.60 8.00 14.93
N ASP A 150 -17.31 7.20 15.73
CA ASP A 150 -17.12 7.18 17.17
C ASP A 150 -15.85 6.38 17.56
N ASP A 151 -15.53 6.33 18.85
CA ASP A 151 -14.35 5.62 19.33
C ASP A 151 -14.40 4.11 19.07
N PHE A 152 -15.59 3.51 19.15
CA PHE A 152 -15.75 2.08 18.92
C PHE A 152 -15.45 1.73 17.45
N GLN A 153 -16.05 2.48 16.53
CA GLN A 153 -15.83 2.35 15.10
C GLN A 153 -14.38 2.66 14.72
N LEU A 154 -13.78 3.70 15.30
CA LEU A 154 -12.41 4.08 14.98
C LEU A 154 -11.39 3.07 15.53
N ILE A 155 -11.63 2.44 16.68
CA ILE A 155 -10.79 1.34 17.19
C ILE A 155 -10.85 0.14 16.23
N ALA A 156 -12.06 -0.27 15.82
CA ALA A 156 -12.24 -1.37 14.87
C ALA A 156 -11.53 -1.08 13.54
N PHE A 157 -11.65 0.15 13.05
CA PHE A 157 -10.95 0.62 11.85
C PHE A 157 -9.42 0.61 12.03
N ALA A 158 -8.89 1.19 13.11
CA ALA A 158 -7.45 1.27 13.38
C ALA A 158 -6.78 -0.12 13.49
N LYS A 159 -7.52 -1.15 13.94
CA LYS A 159 -7.07 -2.55 13.95
C LYS A 159 -6.84 -3.13 12.56
N LYS A 160 -7.46 -2.55 11.52
CA LYS A 160 -7.35 -3.01 10.14
C LYS A 160 -6.45 -2.15 9.25
N ILE A 161 -6.09 -0.93 9.70
CA ILE A 161 -5.22 -0.02 8.94
C ILE A 161 -3.74 -0.20 9.30
N GLU A 162 -2.91 -0.53 8.31
CA GLU A 162 -1.45 -0.61 8.41
C GLU A 162 -0.76 0.44 7.54
N MET A 163 0.52 0.66 7.80
CA MET A 163 1.38 1.49 6.97
C MET A 163 2.70 0.79 6.65
N LYS A 164 3.13 0.90 5.39
CA LYS A 164 4.46 0.52 4.93
C LYS A 164 5.18 1.77 4.41
N CYS A 165 6.17 2.22 5.16
CA CYS A 165 7.02 3.33 4.76
C CYS A 165 8.26 2.77 4.04
N ILE A 166 8.24 2.73 2.70
CA ILE A 166 9.30 2.08 1.93
C ILE A 166 9.80 2.96 0.78
N PRO A 167 11.08 3.38 0.79
CA PRO A 167 11.72 4.10 -0.30
C PRO A 167 11.74 3.29 -1.61
N LEU A 168 11.66 3.99 -2.74
CA LEU A 168 11.70 3.39 -4.08
C LEU A 168 12.98 2.58 -4.33
N ILE A 169 14.11 3.06 -3.80
CA ILE A 169 15.39 2.36 -3.92
C ILE A 169 15.32 1.00 -3.20
N GLU A 170 14.72 0.97 -2.01
CA GLU A 170 14.56 -0.24 -1.22
C GLU A 170 13.61 -1.23 -1.88
N ILE A 171 12.51 -0.77 -2.49
CA ILE A 171 11.62 -1.63 -3.28
C ILE A 171 12.41 -2.39 -4.36
N LYS A 172 13.26 -1.68 -5.11
CA LYS A 172 14.06 -2.28 -6.19
C LYS A 172 15.07 -3.29 -5.67
N ASP A 173 15.72 -2.97 -4.56
CA ASP A 173 16.73 -3.85 -3.96
C ASP A 173 16.10 -5.09 -3.33
N LEU A 174 14.91 -4.98 -2.73
CA LEU A 174 14.15 -6.14 -2.24
C LEU A 174 13.81 -7.13 -3.35
N ILE A 175 13.41 -6.64 -4.54
CA ILE A 175 13.17 -7.53 -5.69
C ILE A 175 14.45 -8.25 -6.07
N LYS A 176 15.58 -7.53 -6.22
CA LYS A 176 16.87 -8.15 -6.57
C LYS A 176 17.29 -9.20 -5.54
N HIS A 177 17.22 -8.86 -4.25
CA HIS A 177 17.66 -9.73 -3.16
C HIS A 177 16.88 -11.05 -3.13
N ARG A 178 15.59 -11.03 -3.48
CA ARG A 178 14.78 -12.26 -3.56
C ARG A 178 15.29 -13.27 -4.60
N PHE A 179 15.91 -12.79 -5.67
CA PHE A 179 16.41 -13.62 -6.77
C PHE A 179 17.94 -13.72 -6.82
N ILE A 180 18.65 -13.13 -5.86
CA ILE A 180 20.12 -13.02 -5.94
C ILE A 180 20.82 -14.38 -6.03
N ASN A 181 20.29 -15.38 -5.31
CA ASN A 181 20.82 -16.74 -5.29
C ASN A 181 20.36 -17.59 -6.49
N MET A 182 19.37 -17.13 -7.26
CA MET A 182 18.84 -17.83 -8.42
C MET A 182 19.48 -17.36 -9.74
N GLY A 183 20.28 -16.28 -9.71
CA GLY A 183 20.76 -15.63 -10.91
C GLY A 183 19.70 -14.75 -11.59
N CYS A 184 20.09 -14.06 -12.68
CA CYS A 184 19.20 -13.24 -13.51
C CYS A 184 18.37 -12.18 -12.76
N HIS A 185 18.82 -11.74 -11.58
CA HIS A 185 18.05 -10.84 -10.71
C HIS A 185 17.78 -9.46 -11.33
N ASN A 186 18.61 -9.01 -12.28
CA ASN A 186 18.38 -7.75 -12.97
C ASN A 186 17.32 -7.88 -14.06
N GLU A 187 17.36 -8.99 -14.79
CA GLU A 187 16.42 -9.38 -15.84
C GLU A 187 15.03 -9.56 -15.24
N VAL A 188 14.91 -10.34 -14.15
CA VAL A 188 13.65 -10.54 -13.41
C VAL A 188 13.07 -9.22 -12.91
N LYS A 189 13.91 -8.38 -12.29
CA LYS A 189 13.49 -7.08 -11.77
C LYS A 189 12.93 -6.19 -12.89
N ASN A 190 13.58 -6.18 -14.05
CA ASN A 190 13.12 -5.38 -15.18
C ASN A 190 11.82 -5.96 -15.78
N LEU A 191 11.76 -7.28 -15.96
CA LEU A 191 10.57 -7.98 -16.43
C LEU A 191 9.35 -7.67 -15.55
N PHE A 192 9.49 -7.83 -14.23
CA PHE A 192 8.38 -7.59 -13.30
C PHE A 192 7.92 -6.13 -13.29
N TYR A 193 8.83 -5.17 -13.47
CA TYR A 193 8.45 -3.77 -13.64
C TYR A 193 7.62 -3.53 -14.91
N HIS A 194 8.03 -4.13 -16.04
CA HIS A 194 7.27 -4.03 -17.29
C HIS A 194 5.90 -4.69 -17.16
N LYS A 195 5.85 -5.92 -16.63
CA LYS A 195 4.59 -6.66 -16.41
C LYS A 195 3.67 -5.98 -15.41
N ALA A 196 4.20 -5.32 -14.39
CA ALA A 196 3.40 -4.49 -13.49
C ALA A 196 2.65 -3.39 -14.24
N GLY A 197 3.32 -2.66 -15.15
CA GLY A 197 2.69 -1.63 -15.98
C GLY A 197 1.61 -2.18 -16.92
N GLU A 198 1.88 -3.32 -17.58
CA GLU A 198 0.92 -4.01 -18.46
C GLU A 198 -0.31 -4.49 -17.68
N CYS A 199 -0.10 -5.23 -16.60
CA CYS A 199 -1.18 -5.82 -15.80
C CYS A 199 -2.02 -4.74 -15.12
N SER A 200 -1.40 -3.66 -14.67
CA SER A 200 -2.10 -2.48 -14.15
C SER A 200 -3.06 -1.89 -15.20
N SER A 201 -2.56 -1.65 -16.41
CA SER A 201 -3.33 -1.05 -17.50
C SER A 201 -4.50 -1.94 -17.94
N ASN A 202 -4.27 -3.26 -17.96
CA ASN A 202 -5.23 -4.26 -18.43
C ASN A 202 -6.08 -4.87 -17.32
N LYS A 203 -5.87 -4.49 -16.05
CA LYS A 203 -6.51 -5.11 -14.87
C LYS A 203 -6.31 -6.62 -14.82
N THR A 204 -5.13 -7.09 -15.23
CA THR A 204 -4.81 -8.50 -15.33
C THR A 204 -4.56 -9.07 -13.93
N LYS A 205 -5.28 -10.14 -13.59
CA LYS A 205 -5.01 -10.95 -12.40
C LYS A 205 -3.59 -11.53 -12.53
N ILE A 206 -2.81 -11.44 -11.47
CA ILE A 206 -1.45 -11.98 -11.42
C ILE A 206 -1.40 -13.07 -10.37
N ASP A 207 -0.93 -14.25 -10.76
CA ASP A 207 -0.63 -15.38 -9.91
C ASP A 207 0.63 -16.08 -10.40
N LYS A 208 1.06 -17.13 -9.68
CA LYS A 208 2.29 -17.86 -10.01
C LYS A 208 2.30 -18.46 -11.42
N THR A 209 1.14 -18.86 -11.95
CA THR A 209 1.03 -19.41 -13.30
C THR A 209 1.37 -18.36 -14.34
N GLU A 210 0.81 -17.16 -14.22
CA GLU A 210 1.15 -16.04 -15.11
C GLU A 210 2.63 -15.64 -15.00
N ILE A 211 3.17 -15.61 -13.78
CA ILE A 211 4.57 -15.25 -13.57
C ILE A 211 5.52 -16.24 -14.24
N ASN A 212 5.28 -17.55 -14.08
CA ASN A 212 6.09 -18.57 -14.74
C ASN A 212 6.00 -18.47 -16.27
N ARG A 213 4.79 -18.21 -16.81
CA ARG A 213 4.61 -17.99 -18.24
C ARG A 213 5.46 -16.83 -18.75
N TRP A 214 5.53 -15.71 -18.02
CA TRP A 214 6.36 -14.56 -18.42
C TRP A 214 7.86 -14.89 -18.37
N LEU A 215 8.30 -15.62 -17.35
CA LEU A 215 9.69 -16.04 -17.23
C LEU A 215 10.10 -16.94 -18.40
N ASP A 216 9.24 -17.88 -18.80
CA ASP A 216 9.45 -18.76 -19.94
C ASP A 216 9.49 -17.98 -21.26
N GLU A 217 8.57 -17.03 -21.46
CA GLU A 217 8.50 -16.16 -22.65
C GLU A 217 9.76 -15.29 -22.81
N ASP A 218 10.33 -14.80 -21.70
CA ASP A 218 11.56 -14.00 -21.67
C ASP A 218 12.83 -14.85 -21.55
N MET A 219 12.72 -16.19 -21.65
CA MET A 219 13.84 -17.14 -21.57
C MET A 219 14.67 -17.03 -20.27
N ILE A 220 14.04 -16.63 -19.17
CA ILE A 220 14.67 -16.54 -17.84
C ILE A 220 14.58 -17.92 -17.17
N ASP A 221 15.71 -18.62 -17.17
CA ASP A 221 15.85 -19.94 -16.53
C ASP A 221 16.81 -19.87 -15.35
N PHE A 222 16.32 -20.26 -14.18
CA PHE A 222 17.06 -20.26 -12.92
C PHE A 222 17.86 -21.56 -12.67
N ASN A 223 17.74 -22.57 -13.54
CA ASN A 223 18.41 -23.87 -13.41
C ASN A 223 19.69 -23.98 -14.25
N LYS A 224 20.20 -22.88 -14.79
CA LYS A 224 21.45 -22.83 -15.57
C LYS A 224 22.68 -22.62 -14.69
#